data_AF-A0A6L3EZH5-F1
#
_entry.id   AF-A0A6L3EZH5-F1
#
_cell.length_a   1.000
_cell.length_b   1.000
_cell.length_c   1.000
_cell.angle_alpha   90.00
_cell.angle_beta   90.00
_cell.angle_gamma   90.00
#
_symmetry.space_group_name_H-M   'P 1'
#
loop_
_entity.id
_entity.type
_entity.pdbx_description
1 polymer ?
#
loop_
_entity_poly.entity_id
_entity_poly.type
_entity_poly.pdbx_seq_one_letter_code
_entity_poly.pdbx_strand_id
1 'polypeptide(L)' 'MLTVKCAACKRKLWKYDKIGKGDLLRCHKDRISRKYEIEQSGQKVMCLCGKEIGIDKGSHIKMIRKSFVYTGTKRTK' A
#
# COMPACT_ATOMS: atom_id res chain seq x y z
N MET A 1 4.83 -2.31 12.23
CA MET A 1 4.09 -1.34 11.37
C MET A 1 4.90 -1.07 10.11
N LEU A 2 4.33 -1.28 8.92
CA LEU A 2 4.99 -1.02 7.64
C LEU A 2 4.60 0.36 7.11
N THR A 3 5.55 1.08 6.53
CA THR A 3 5.30 2.29 5.75
C THR A 3 5.42 1.94 4.28
N VAL A 4 4.30 1.97 3.58
CA VAL A 4 4.20 1.74 2.14
C VAL A 4 4.49 3.05 1.42
N LYS A 5 5.40 2.98 0.44
CA LYS A 5 5.86 4.12 -0.36
C LYS A 5 5.77 3.77 -1.84
N CYS A 6 5.66 4.78 -2.70
CA CYS A 6 5.76 4.59 -4.14
C CYS A 6 7.19 4.16 -4.53
N ALA A 7 7.35 3.18 -5.42
CA ALA A 7 8.68 2.77 -5.90
C ALA A 7 9.33 3.84 -6.80
N ALA A 8 8.54 4.66 -7.49
CA ALA A 8 9.04 5.70 -8.40
C ALA A 8 9.47 6.96 -7.64
N CYS A 9 8.54 7.62 -6.93
CA CYS A 9 8.81 8.90 -6.27
C CYS A 9 9.16 8.78 -4.78
N LYS A 10 9.15 7.57 -4.20
CA LYS A 10 9.42 7.30 -2.76
C LYS A 10 8.50 8.02 -1.76
N ARG A 11 7.45 8.70 -2.22
CA ARG A 11 6.42 9.32 -1.37
C ARG A 11 5.71 8.27 -0.53
N LYS A 12 5.33 8.66 0.69
CA LYS A 12 4.56 7.80 1.61
C LYS A 12 3.11 7.73 1.11
N LEU A 13 2.61 6.51 0.95
CA LEU A 13 1.24 6.26 0.49
C LEU A 13 0.33 5.97 1.68
N TRP A 14 0.74 5.04 2.55
CA TRP A 14 0.06 4.75 3.80
C TRP A 14 0.93 3.98 4.78
N LYS A 15 0.50 3.98 6.05
CA LYS A 15 0.99 3.05 7.06
C LYS A 15 0.07 1.84 7.13
N TYR A 16 0.65 0.65 7.13
CA TYR A 16 -0.05 -0.62 7.12
C TYR A 16 0.41 -1.51 8.27
N ASP A 17 -0.53 -1.99 9.07
CA ASP A 17 -0.21 -2.92 10.14
C ASP A 17 -0.17 -4.36 9.60
N LYS A 18 1.02 -4.77 9.15
CA LYS A 18 1.25 -6.14 8.70
C LYS A 18 1.43 -7.06 9.91
N ILE A 19 0.42 -7.90 10.10
CA ILE A 19 0.40 -9.00 11.06
C ILE A 19 0.75 -10.30 10.32
N GLY A 20 1.67 -11.08 10.89
CA GLY A 20 2.04 -12.40 10.40
C GLY A 20 3.06 -12.43 9.25
N LYS A 21 3.50 -13.64 8.92
CA LYS A 21 4.47 -13.91 7.85
C LYS A 21 3.78 -13.83 6.48
N GLY A 22 4.50 -13.36 5.46
CA GLY A 22 3.99 -13.22 4.09
C GLY A 22 4.21 -11.85 3.44
N ASP A 23 3.94 -11.80 2.14
CA ASP A 23 4.11 -10.64 1.27
C ASP A 23 2.90 -9.70 1.32
N LEU A 24 3.12 -8.44 0.93
CA LEU A 24 2.12 -7.38 0.91
C LEU A 24 1.34 -7.36 -0.42
N LEU A 25 0.82 -8.50 -0.86
CA LEU A 25 0.06 -8.62 -2.11
C LEU A 25 -1.39 -8.14 -1.96
N ARG A 26 -1.97 -8.38 -0.79
CA ARG A 26 -3.33 -7.96 -0.42
C ARG A 26 -3.25 -7.02 0.78
N CYS A 27 -3.54 -5.74 0.54
CA CYS A 27 -3.55 -4.71 1.57
C CYS A 27 -4.99 -4.49 2.02
N HIS A 28 -5.37 -5.08 3.16
CA HIS A 28 -6.72 -4.92 3.71
C HIS A 28 -6.92 -3.49 4.21
N LYS A 29 -8.06 -2.87 3.85
CA LYS A 29 -8.32 -1.47 4.21
C LYS A 29 -8.39 -1.27 5.73
N ASP A 30 -8.92 -2.26 6.45
CA ASP A 30 -9.07 -2.23 7.92
C ASP A 30 -7.72 -2.18 8.66
N ARG A 31 -6.63 -2.58 8.01
CA ARG A 31 -5.28 -2.57 8.58
C ARG A 31 -4.46 -1.35 8.17
N ILE A 32 -5.05 -0.43 7.42
CA ILE A 32 -4.41 0.83 7.05
C ILE A 32 -4.60 1.81 8.20
N SER A 33 -3.54 2.03 8.97
CA SER A 33 -3.59 2.93 10.13
C SER A 33 -3.58 4.41 9.74
N ARG A 34 -2.97 4.75 8.60
CA ARG A 34 -2.92 6.13 8.10
C ARG A 34 -2.80 6.13 6.59
N LYS A 35 -3.68 6.87 5.90
CA LYS A 35 -3.55 7.18 4.47
C LYS A 35 -2.91 8.56 4.29
N TYR A 36 -2.06 8.69 3.29
CA TYR A 36 -1.55 9.97 2.79
C TYR A 36 -2.18 10.26 1.43
N GLU A 37 -1.69 11.28 0.75
CA GLU A 37 -2.17 11.70 -0.55
C GLU A 37 -1.88 10.65 -1.62
N ILE A 38 -2.96 10.13 -2.18
CA ILE A 38 -2.99 9.18 -3.29
C ILE A 38 -4.13 9.58 -4.21
N GLU A 39 -3.98 9.30 -5.50
CA GLU A 39 -5.06 9.47 -6.46
C GLU A 39 -5.79 8.15 -6.62
N GLN A 40 -7.11 8.20 -6.65
CA GLN A 40 -7.92 7.04 -6.92
C GLN A 40 -8.81 7.33 -8.12
N SER A 41 -8.53 6.64 -9.23
CA SER A 41 -9.33 6.75 -10.46
C SER A 41 -10.13 5.47 -10.63
N GLY A 42 -11.39 5.51 -10.18
CA GLY A 42 -12.25 4.34 -10.08
C GLY A 42 -11.66 3.25 -9.19
N GLN A 43 -11.34 2.10 -9.80
CA GLN A 43 -10.73 0.96 -9.09
C GLN A 43 -9.20 1.04 -9.04
N LYS A 44 -8.56 1.98 -9.76
CA LYS A 44 -7.09 2.07 -9.77
C LYS A 44 -6.62 3.02 -8.69
N VAL A 45 -5.69 2.55 -7.86
CA VAL A 45 -4.98 3.34 -6.87
C VAL A 45 -3.66 3.78 -7.47
N MET A 46 -3.49 5.08 -7.63
CA MET A 46 -2.33 5.72 -8.22
C MET A 46 -1.65 6.62 -7.21
N CYS A 47 -0.35 6.80 -7.38
CA CYS A 47 0.37 7.87 -6.70
C CYS A 47 0.21 9.16 -7.52
N LEU A 48 0.29 10.31 -6.85
CA LEU A 48 0.31 11.64 -7.48
C LEU A 48 1.40 11.82 -8.55
N CYS A 49 2.40 10.93 -8.61
CA CYS A 49 3.39 10.93 -9.68
C CYS A 49 2.93 10.15 -10.95
N GLY A 50 1.65 9.76 -11.03
CA GLY A 50 1.10 8.97 -12.14
C GLY A 50 1.40 7.47 -12.11
N LYS A 51 2.05 6.96 -11.05
CA LYS A 51 2.38 5.54 -10.95
C LYS A 51 1.21 4.73 -10.38
N GLU A 52 0.76 3.71 -11.11
CA GLU A 52 -0.23 2.75 -10.63
C GLU A 52 0.33 1.88 -9.49
N ILE A 53 -0.21 2.03 -8.29
CA ILE A 53 0.21 1.31 -7.08
C ILE A 53 -0.53 -0.02 -6.94
N GLY A 54 -1.83 0.00 -7.21
CA GLY A 54 -2.67 -1.17 -7.01
C GLY A 54 -4.07 -0.98 -7.55
N ILE A 55 -4.88 -2.01 -7.37
CA ILE A 55 -6.29 -2.04 -7.77
C ILE A 55 -7.13 -2.26 -6.52
N ASP A 56 -8.01 -1.33 -6.23
CA ASP A 56 -9.00 -1.45 -5.18
C ASP A 56 -10.06 -2.49 -5.57
N LYS A 57 -10.14 -3.57 -4.78
CA LYS A 57 -11.14 -4.65 -4.93
C LYS A 57 -12.26 -4.53 -3.90
N GLY A 58 -12.45 -3.35 -3.29
CA GLY A 58 -13.46 -3.09 -2.27
C GLY A 58 -12.93 -3.40 -0.88
N SER A 59 -12.75 -4.68 -0.54
CA SER A 59 -12.29 -5.12 0.79
C SER A 59 -10.77 -4.95 1.01
N HIS A 60 -10.00 -5.09 -0.07
CA HIS A 60 -8.56 -4.97 -0.05
C HIS A 60 -8.05 -4.34 -1.34
N ILE A 61 -6.90 -3.70 -1.24
CA ILE A 61 -6.16 -3.19 -2.39
C ILE A 61 -5.22 -4.31 -2.84
N LYS A 62 -5.40 -4.77 -4.08
CA LYS A 62 -4.47 -5.68 -4.74
C LYS A 62 -3.26 -4.87 -5.18
N MET A 63 -2.14 -5.07 -4.50
CA MET A 63 -0.92 -4.31 -4.71
C MET A 63 -0.10 -4.89 -5.88
N ILE A 64 0.53 -4.02 -6.66
CA ILE A 64 1.41 -4.44 -7.77
C ILE A 64 2.85 -4.50 -7.23
N ARG A 65 3.45 -5.69 -7.14
CA ARG A 65 4.73 -5.92 -6.42
C ARG A 65 5.90 -4.98 -6.81
N LYS A 66 5.94 -4.49 -8.05
CA LYS A 66 6.99 -3.60 -8.57
C LYS A 66 6.67 -2.10 -8.47
N SER A 67 5.46 -1.71 -8.08
CA SER A 67 5.04 -0.31 -8.04
C SER A 67 5.20 0.36 -6.69
N PHE A 68 5.39 -0.42 -5.63
CA PHE A 68 5.57 0.07 -4.27
C PHE A 68 6.80 -0.54 -3.61
N VAL A 69 7.31 0.18 -2.63
CA VAL A 69 8.32 -0.31 -1.69
C VAL A 69 7.78 -0.13 -0.28
N TYR A 70 8.22 -0.95 0.66
CA TYR A 70 7.82 -0.80 2.05
C TYR A 70 9.02 -0.90 2.97
N THR A 71 8.92 -0.18 4.09
CA THR A 71 9.97 -0.14 5.11
C THR A 71 9.32 -0.31 6.48
N GLY A 72 10.04 -0.90 7.43
CA GLY A 72 9.58 -1.09 8.80
C GLY A 72 9.49 -2.56 9.19
N THR A 73 9.08 -2.77 10.44
CA THR A 73 9.05 -4.09 11.07
C THR A 73 7.66 -4.72 10.96
N LYS A 74 7.60 -6.00 10.60
CA LYS A 74 6.38 -6.80 10.65
C LYS A 74 6.06 -7.09 12.11
N ARG A 75 4.79 -7.04 12.50
CA ARG A 75 4.40 -7.45 13.85
C ARG A 75 4.34 -8.98 13.86
N THR A 76 5.33 -9.61 14.47
CA THR A 76 5.30 -11.04 14.81
C THR A 76 4.33 -11.19 15.97
N LYS A 77 3.29 -12.02 15.78
CA LYS A 77 2.46 -12.50 16.88
C LYS A 77 2.89 -13.94 17.15
#